data_AF-A0A5A7V6R8-F1
#
_entry.id   AF-A0A5A7V6R8-F1
#
_cell.length_a   1.000
_cell.length_b   1.000
_cell.length_c   1.000
_cell.angle_alpha   90.00
_cell.angle_beta   90.00
_cell.angle_gamma   90.00
#
_symmetry.space_group_name_H-M   'P 1'
#
loop_
_entity.id
_entity.type
_entity.pdbx_description
1 polymer ?
#
loop_
_entity_poly.entity_id
_entity_poly.type
_entity_poly.pdbx_seq_one_letter_code
_entity_poly.pdbx_strand_id
1 'polypeptide(L)'
;MVFNGQLIHHFLLRQIPEEANTNGIYFSVLRKNVCFTQKKFNIITGLWPTNVTLEKDYDNKRLQSLPFGSENKKIITCLEVEEIFKIFEFTNDHDAMKVGLTVFIETVMVRKDKKTQFDMDIFGRADDDEVFKNFNWSTFFYTRLLNNLKTIL
;
A
#
# COMPACT_ATOMS: atom_id res chain seq x y z
N MET A 1 10.45 -18.62 -12.43
CA MET A 1 9.40 -19.18 -11.55
C MET A 1 8.06 -18.72 -12.09
N VAL A 2 7.11 -19.62 -12.36
CA VAL A 2 5.79 -19.28 -12.95
C VAL A 2 4.75 -19.16 -11.85
N PHE A 3 3.96 -18.08 -11.85
CA PHE A 3 2.88 -17.88 -10.89
C PHE A 3 1.75 -18.90 -11.13
N ASN A 4 1.39 -19.68 -10.10
CA ASN A 4 0.28 -20.63 -10.16
C ASN A 4 -0.90 -20.11 -9.33
N GLY A 5 -1.84 -19.43 -9.99
CA GLY A 5 -3.01 -18.85 -9.33
C GLY A 5 -3.94 -19.88 -8.69
N GLN A 6 -4.05 -21.09 -9.25
CA GLN A 6 -4.90 -22.16 -8.70
C GLN A 6 -4.38 -22.65 -7.35
N LEU A 7 -3.05 -22.81 -7.24
CA LEU A 7 -2.42 -23.19 -5.98
C LEU A 7 -2.67 -22.12 -4.92
N ILE A 8 -2.46 -20.84 -5.25
CA ILE A 8 -2.71 -19.72 -4.32
C ILE A 8 -4.18 -19.69 -3.88
N HIS A 9 -5.11 -19.83 -4.82
CA HIS A 9 -6.54 -19.89 -4.51
C HIS A 9 -6.87 -21.04 -3.54
N HIS A 10 -6.34 -22.24 -3.78
CA HIS A 10 -6.55 -23.38 -2.88
C HIS A 10 -5.98 -23.12 -1.48
N PHE A 11 -4.84 -22.42 -1.38
CA PHE A 11 -4.28 -22.02 -0.08
C PHE A 11 -5.17 -21.00 0.63
N LEU A 12 -5.70 -20.00 -0.08
CA LEU A 12 -6.57 -18.97 0.50
C LEU A 12 -7.87 -19.57 1.06
N LEU A 13 -8.45 -20.58 0.40
CA LEU A 13 -9.63 -21.31 0.91
C LEU A 13 -9.37 -22.11 2.19
N ARG A 14 -8.10 -22.31 2.58
CA ARG A 14 -7.73 -22.97 3.84
C ARG A 14 -7.61 -21.98 5.00
N GLN A 15 -7.91 -20.71 4.78
CA GLN A 15 -7.85 -19.70 5.84
C GLN A 15 -8.80 -20.09 6.98
N ILE A 16 -8.29 -20.02 8.20
CA ILE A 16 -9.05 -20.27 9.41
C ILE A 16 -9.62 -18.93 9.86
N PRO A 17 -10.96 -18.80 10.05
CA PRO A 17 -11.56 -17.59 10.58
C PRO A 17 -10.91 -17.22 11.92
N GLU A 18 -10.49 -15.96 12.06
CA GLU A 18 -9.86 -15.47 13.29
C GLU A 18 -10.90 -15.21 14.39
N GLU A 19 -10.54 -15.49 15.63
CA GLU A 19 -11.13 -14.86 16.81
C GLU A 19 -10.56 -13.44 16.98
N ALA A 20 -11.32 -12.54 17.59
CA ALA A 20 -10.90 -11.15 17.82
C ALA A 20 -9.54 -11.10 18.55
N ASN A 21 -8.62 -10.26 18.06
CA ASN A 21 -7.28 -9.95 18.62
C ASN A 21 -6.10 -10.83 18.17
N THR A 22 -6.20 -11.54 17.04
CA THR A 22 -5.05 -12.24 16.45
C THR A 22 -4.33 -11.35 15.41
N ASN A 23 -3.01 -11.23 15.54
CA ASN A 23 -2.15 -10.39 14.68
C ASN A 23 -1.61 -11.13 13.43
N GLY A 24 -2.28 -12.19 12.96
CA GLY A 24 -1.68 -13.10 11.99
C GLY A 24 -2.67 -13.98 11.26
N ILE A 25 -2.52 -14.10 9.94
CA ILE A 25 -3.43 -14.87 9.09
C ILE A 25 -3.12 -16.36 9.25
N TYR A 26 -4.12 -17.16 9.64
CA TYR A 26 -3.97 -18.60 9.86
C TYR A 26 -4.51 -19.41 8.68
N PHE A 27 -3.80 -20.47 8.31
CA PHE A 27 -4.21 -21.41 7.27
C PHE A 27 -4.07 -22.86 7.76
N SER A 28 -5.00 -23.72 7.36
CA SER A 28 -4.94 -25.17 7.59
C SER A 28 -4.32 -25.88 6.38
N VAL A 29 -3.02 -26.16 6.42
CA VAL A 29 -2.28 -26.76 5.31
C VAL A 29 -1.83 -28.16 5.71
N LEU A 30 -2.24 -29.18 4.96
CA LEU A 30 -1.89 -30.58 5.24
C LEU A 30 -2.18 -31.00 6.70
N ARG A 31 -3.33 -30.55 7.25
CA ARG A 31 -3.75 -30.77 8.64
C ARG A 31 -2.83 -30.12 9.70
N LYS A 32 -1.98 -29.16 9.30
CA LYS A 32 -1.19 -28.33 10.20
C LYS A 32 -1.63 -26.88 10.10
N ASN A 33 -1.72 -26.23 11.25
CA ASN A 33 -2.00 -24.79 11.30
C ASN A 33 -0.70 -24.04 11.06
N VAL A 34 -0.69 -23.19 10.04
CA VAL A 34 0.41 -22.30 9.73
C VAL A 34 -0.08 -20.86 9.82
N CYS A 35 0.73 -19.98 10.40
CA CYS A 35 0.39 -18.58 10.57
C CYS A 35 1.33 -17.69 9.77
N PHE A 36 0.78 -16.68 9.11
CA PHE A 36 1.49 -15.58 8.48
C PHE A 36 1.32 -14.31 9.33
N THR A 37 2.39 -13.92 10.03
CA THR A 37 2.41 -12.77 10.94
C THR A 37 3.13 -11.57 10.34
N GLN A 38 2.95 -10.39 10.94
CA GLN A 38 3.73 -9.18 10.61
C GLN A 38 5.23 -9.46 10.59
N LYS A 39 5.75 -10.25 11.55
CA LYS A 39 7.18 -10.60 11.59
C LYS A 39 7.62 -11.35 10.33
N LYS A 40 6.82 -12.30 9.85
CA LYS A 40 7.10 -13.03 8.61
C LYS A 40 6.99 -12.12 7.39
N PHE A 41 5.98 -11.24 7.37
CA PHE A 41 5.83 -10.22 6.35
C PHE A 41 7.06 -9.31 6.24
N ASN A 42 7.57 -8.83 7.38
CA ASN A 42 8.76 -7.96 7.44
C ASN A 42 10.02 -8.66 6.92
N ILE A 43 10.20 -9.94 7.29
CA ILE A 43 11.34 -10.73 6.81
C ILE A 43 11.30 -10.89 5.28
N ILE A 44 10.12 -11.15 4.71
CA ILE A 44 9.96 -11.37 3.26
C ILE A 44 10.12 -10.07 2.47
N THR A 45 9.51 -8.97 2.95
CA THR A 45 9.51 -7.69 2.25
C THR A 45 10.75 -6.85 2.51
N GLY A 46 11.51 -7.15 3.57
CA GLY A 46 12.60 -6.32 4.06
C GLY A 46 12.13 -5.04 4.75
N LEU A 47 10.80 -4.81 4.87
CA LEU A 47 10.24 -3.64 5.53
C LEU A 47 10.22 -3.85 7.04
N TRP A 48 11.03 -3.07 7.75
CA TRP A 48 11.06 -3.05 9.20
C TRP A 48 10.39 -1.79 9.73
N PRO A 49 9.64 -1.88 10.85
CA PRO A 49 9.11 -0.71 11.52
C PRO A 49 10.24 0.21 11.92
N THR A 50 10.08 1.49 11.65
CA THR A 50 10.93 2.55 12.16
C THR A 50 10.49 2.90 13.58
N ASN A 51 11.45 3.04 14.49
CA ASN A 51 11.18 3.45 15.89
C ASN A 51 10.94 4.96 16.03
N VAL A 52 10.88 5.69 14.92
CA VAL A 52 10.78 7.15 14.90
C VAL A 52 9.34 7.53 14.57
N THR A 53 8.60 8.01 15.56
CA THR A 53 7.28 8.60 15.37
C THR A 53 7.50 10.08 15.00
N LEU A 54 7.50 10.40 13.71
CA LEU A 54 7.39 11.80 13.28
C LEU A 54 5.91 12.17 13.19
N GLU A 55 5.34 12.66 14.30
CA GLU A 55 4.09 13.43 14.27
C GLU A 55 4.41 14.84 13.75
N LYS A 56 4.69 14.95 12.46
CA LYS A 56 4.67 16.24 11.76
C LYS A 56 3.39 16.32 10.95
N ASP A 57 2.69 17.43 11.08
CA ASP A 57 1.56 17.73 10.20
C ASP A 57 2.12 18.00 8.79
N TYR A 58 1.94 17.04 7.88
CA TYR A 58 2.47 17.11 6.51
C TYR A 58 1.45 17.79 5.60
N ASP A 59 1.17 19.06 5.88
CA ASP A 59 0.20 19.86 5.14
C ASP A 59 0.72 20.35 3.77
N ASN A 60 1.92 19.93 3.37
CA ASN A 60 2.51 20.27 2.09
C ASN A 60 1.86 19.45 0.97
N LYS A 61 0.92 20.09 0.26
CA LYS A 61 0.20 19.51 -0.89
C LYS A 61 0.87 19.84 -2.22
N ARG A 62 2.16 20.25 -2.25
CA ARG A 62 2.84 20.66 -3.49
C ARG A 62 2.92 19.53 -4.51
N LEU A 63 3.30 18.31 -4.09
CA LEU A 63 3.29 17.15 -5.01
C LEU A 63 1.90 16.79 -5.53
N GLN A 64 0.86 17.03 -4.74
CA GLN A 64 -0.52 16.80 -5.18
C GLN A 64 -0.96 17.87 -6.19
N SER A 65 -0.66 19.14 -5.92
CA SER A 65 -1.10 20.25 -6.75
C SER A 65 -0.37 20.34 -8.10
N LEU A 66 0.84 19.79 -8.19
CA LEU A 66 1.67 19.77 -9.40
C LEU A 66 0.98 19.03 -10.58
N PRO A 67 0.66 17.72 -10.51
CA PRO A 67 0.04 17.00 -11.62
C PRO A 67 -1.48 17.05 -11.61
N PHE A 68 -2.11 17.28 -10.45
CA PHE A 68 -3.55 17.09 -10.27
C PHE A 68 -4.33 18.39 -10.00
N GLY A 69 -3.62 19.53 -9.92
CA GLY A 69 -4.19 20.84 -9.63
C GLY A 69 -4.55 21.03 -8.15
N SER A 70 -4.79 22.28 -7.73
CA SER A 70 -5.25 22.62 -6.37
C SER A 70 -6.76 22.38 -6.17
N GLU A 71 -7.46 21.91 -7.20
CA GLU A 71 -8.90 21.75 -7.12
C GLU A 71 -9.26 20.55 -6.26
N ASN A 72 -10.22 20.79 -5.35
CA ASN A 72 -10.96 19.80 -4.61
C ASN A 72 -11.78 18.87 -5.55
N LYS A 73 -11.12 18.16 -6.48
CA LYS A 73 -11.75 17.10 -7.25
C LYS A 73 -12.15 16.01 -6.28
N LYS A 74 -13.46 15.85 -6.15
CA LYS A 74 -14.12 15.22 -4.99
C LYS A 74 -13.81 13.74 -4.82
N ILE A 75 -13.27 13.06 -5.82
CA ILE A 75 -12.68 11.72 -5.81
C ILE A 75 -11.85 11.63 -7.11
N ILE A 76 -10.57 11.23 -7.03
CA ILE A 76 -9.79 10.81 -8.20
C ILE A 76 -9.52 9.31 -8.09
N THR A 77 -9.61 8.59 -9.19
CA THR A 77 -9.37 7.14 -9.22
C THR A 77 -7.90 6.82 -9.47
N CYS A 78 -7.47 5.62 -9.10
CA CYS A 78 -6.10 5.18 -9.35
C CYS A 78 -5.77 5.13 -10.85
N LEU A 79 -6.75 4.81 -11.71
CA LEU A 79 -6.60 4.82 -13.17
C LEU A 79 -6.31 6.21 -13.70
N GLU A 80 -7.10 7.21 -13.30
CA GLU A 80 -6.91 8.60 -13.71
C GLU A 80 -5.54 9.12 -13.27
N VAL A 81 -5.12 8.77 -12.05
CA VAL A 81 -3.78 9.12 -11.55
C VAL A 81 -2.67 8.50 -12.41
N GLU A 82 -2.79 7.21 -12.75
CA GLU A 82 -1.82 6.53 -13.63
C GLU A 82 -1.77 7.16 -15.04
N GLU A 83 -2.91 7.55 -15.60
CA GLU A 83 -3.01 8.17 -16.92
C GLU A 83 -2.36 9.55 -16.92
N ILE A 84 -2.67 10.39 -15.92
CA ILE A 84 -2.04 11.71 -15.75
C ILE A 84 -0.52 11.55 -15.59
N PHE A 85 -0.06 10.61 -14.75
CA PHE A 85 1.37 10.38 -14.55
C PHE A 85 2.13 10.05 -15.84
N LYS A 86 1.51 9.31 -16.77
CA LYS A 86 2.16 8.93 -18.04
C LYS A 86 2.32 10.08 -19.03
N ILE A 87 1.44 11.07 -18.99
CA ILE A 87 1.43 12.20 -19.93
C ILE A 87 2.02 13.48 -19.32
N PHE A 88 2.18 13.52 -18.00
CA PHE A 88 2.68 14.70 -17.31
C PHE A 88 4.18 14.86 -17.53
N GLU A 89 4.59 16.01 -18.04
CA GLU A 89 6.00 16.38 -18.21
C GLU A 89 6.54 16.99 -16.93
N PHE A 90 7.28 16.20 -16.15
CA PHE A 90 7.94 16.68 -14.96
C PHE A 90 9.15 17.55 -15.32
N THR A 91 9.25 18.72 -14.68
CA THR A 91 10.44 19.59 -14.78
C THR A 91 11.55 19.19 -13.82
N ASN A 92 11.26 18.31 -12.86
CA ASN A 92 12.16 17.85 -11.81
C ASN A 92 12.08 16.32 -11.66
N ASP A 93 13.18 15.63 -11.90
CA ASP A 93 13.29 14.17 -11.80
C ASP A 93 12.95 13.64 -10.40
N HIS A 94 13.26 14.42 -9.36
CA HIS A 94 12.95 14.04 -7.98
C HIS A 94 11.44 14.02 -7.73
N ASP A 95 10.71 14.98 -8.30
CA ASP A 95 9.26 15.03 -8.20
C ASP A 95 8.62 13.91 -9.04
N ALA A 96 9.17 13.64 -10.22
CA ALA A 96 8.78 12.49 -11.05
C ALA A 96 8.94 11.16 -10.30
N MET A 97 10.08 10.97 -9.61
CA MET A 97 10.35 9.79 -8.81
C MET A 97 9.36 9.65 -7.65
N LYS A 98 9.10 10.73 -6.92
CA LYS A 98 8.15 10.75 -5.79
C LYS A 98 6.74 10.41 -6.23
N VAL A 99 6.26 11.02 -7.32
CA VAL A 99 4.93 10.71 -7.89
C VAL A 99 4.90 9.27 -8.42
N GLY A 100 5.95 8.82 -9.11
CA GLY A 100 6.01 7.44 -9.58
C GLY A 100 5.94 6.43 -8.44
N LEU A 101 6.61 6.72 -7.32
CA LEU A 101 6.61 5.87 -6.13
C LEU A 101 5.24 5.82 -5.45
N THR A 102 4.55 6.95 -5.31
CA THR A 102 3.20 6.98 -4.72
C THR A 102 2.19 6.25 -5.58
N VAL A 103 2.24 6.43 -6.91
CA VAL A 103 1.42 5.68 -7.85
C VAL A 103 1.68 4.19 -7.72
N PHE A 104 2.96 3.78 -7.69
CA PHE A 104 3.33 2.38 -7.51
C PHE A 104 2.81 1.80 -6.18
N ILE A 105 2.91 2.54 -5.08
CA ILE A 105 2.43 2.08 -3.78
C ILE A 105 0.92 1.83 -3.82
N GLU A 106 0.12 2.78 -4.29
CA GLU A 106 -1.33 2.67 -4.23
C GLU A 106 -1.89 1.64 -5.23
N THR A 107 -1.24 1.50 -6.39
CA THR A 107 -1.69 0.61 -7.48
C THR A 107 -1.18 -0.82 -7.32
N VAL A 108 0.10 -0.98 -6.98
CA VAL A 108 0.77 -2.29 -6.94
C VAL A 108 0.77 -2.87 -5.53
N MET A 109 1.21 -2.10 -4.53
CA MET A 109 1.39 -2.63 -3.17
C MET A 109 0.08 -2.77 -2.42
N VAL A 110 -0.78 -1.75 -2.52
CA VAL A 110 -2.10 -1.75 -1.89
C VAL A 110 -3.10 -2.63 -2.66
N ARG A 111 -2.84 -2.84 -3.96
CA ARG A 111 -3.63 -3.71 -4.85
C ARG A 111 -5.12 -3.37 -4.84
N LYS A 112 -5.43 -2.09 -5.00
CA LYS A 112 -6.79 -1.59 -5.20
C LYS A 112 -7.27 -1.85 -6.64
N ASP A 113 -8.58 -1.99 -6.83
CA ASP A 113 -9.15 -1.90 -8.17
C ASP A 113 -8.88 -0.49 -8.71
N LYS A 114 -8.42 -0.37 -9.96
CA LYS A 114 -7.98 0.92 -10.51
C LYS A 114 -9.10 1.97 -10.58
N LYS A 115 -10.37 1.56 -10.55
CA LYS A 115 -11.54 2.44 -10.51
C LYS A 115 -11.86 2.94 -9.10
N THR A 116 -11.18 2.44 -8.06
CA THR A 116 -11.34 2.93 -6.70
C THR A 116 -10.56 4.22 -6.47
N GLN A 117 -11.00 4.96 -5.45
CA GLN A 117 -10.39 6.23 -5.06
C GLN A 117 -8.93 6.05 -4.67
N PHE A 118 -8.09 6.90 -5.24
CA PHE A 118 -6.68 7.06 -4.88
C PHE A 118 -6.58 7.79 -3.53
N ASP A 119 -5.77 7.25 -2.64
CA ASP A 119 -5.49 7.85 -1.33
C ASP A 119 -4.49 9.01 -1.49
N MET A 120 -5.00 10.25 -1.57
CA MET A 120 -4.16 11.43 -1.81
C MET A 120 -3.19 11.75 -0.67
N ASP A 121 -3.44 11.25 0.54
CA ASP A 121 -2.56 11.48 1.70
C ASP A 121 -1.15 10.92 1.47
N ILE A 122 -1.02 9.95 0.57
CA ILE A 122 0.27 9.37 0.22
C ILE A 122 1.19 10.36 -0.51
N PHE A 123 0.61 11.32 -1.26
CA PHE A 123 1.38 12.39 -1.89
C PHE A 123 1.93 13.36 -0.86
N GLY A 124 1.13 13.74 0.15
CA GLY A 124 1.59 14.60 1.23
C GLY A 124 2.76 13.97 1.99
N ARG A 125 2.69 12.66 2.26
CA ARG A 125 3.80 11.92 2.88
C ARG A 125 5.05 11.88 2.00
N ALA A 126 4.91 11.73 0.69
CA ALA A 126 6.03 11.65 -0.25
C ALA A 126 6.72 13.00 -0.50
N ASP A 127 6.06 14.12 -0.20
CA ASP A 127 6.65 15.45 -0.40
C ASP A 127 7.76 15.71 0.63
N ASP A 128 7.59 15.23 1.87
CA ASP A 128 8.62 15.26 2.91
C ASP A 128 9.39 13.93 2.97
N ASP A 129 10.65 13.95 2.55
CA ASP A 129 11.54 12.78 2.53
C ASP A 129 11.70 12.13 3.91
N GLU A 130 11.75 12.94 4.96
CA GLU A 130 11.98 12.48 6.33
C GLU A 130 10.74 11.76 6.85
N VAL A 131 9.56 12.33 6.59
CA VAL A 131 8.27 11.70 6.89
C VAL A 131 8.11 10.41 6.09
N PHE A 132 8.39 10.44 4.77
CA PHE A 132 8.27 9.26 3.92
C PHE A 132 9.18 8.12 4.37
N LYS A 133 10.46 8.41 4.66
CA LYS A 133 11.45 7.39 5.07
C LYS A 133 11.14 6.80 6.45
N ASN A 134 10.64 7.62 7.37
CA ASN A 134 10.34 7.18 8.73
C ASN A 134 8.92 6.63 8.90
N PHE A 135 8.05 6.77 7.91
CA PHE A 135 6.72 6.19 7.95
C PHE A 135 6.79 4.67 8.08
N ASN A 136 5.96 4.11 8.96
CA ASN A 136 5.94 2.67 9.22
C ASN A 136 5.21 1.91 8.09
N TRP A 137 5.85 1.82 6.92
CA TRP A 137 5.39 1.10 5.74
C TRP A 137 5.09 -0.36 6.03
N SER A 138 5.90 -0.97 6.88
CA SER A 138 5.74 -2.35 7.36
C SER A 138 4.33 -2.59 7.93
N THR A 139 3.95 -1.81 8.93
CA THR A 139 2.62 -1.92 9.56
C THR A 139 1.50 -1.47 8.63
N PHE A 140 1.71 -0.40 7.84
CA PHE A 140 0.73 0.10 6.90
C PHE A 140 0.32 -0.97 5.86
N PHE A 141 1.29 -1.58 5.17
CA PHE A 141 1.00 -2.58 4.15
C PHE A 141 0.43 -3.87 4.71
N TYR A 142 0.94 -4.32 5.86
CA TYR A 142 0.43 -5.53 6.49
C TYR A 142 -1.01 -5.38 6.97
N THR A 143 -1.36 -4.22 7.54
CA THR A 143 -2.75 -3.93 7.94
C THR A 143 -3.69 -3.93 6.73
N ARG A 144 -3.26 -3.32 5.61
CA ARG A 144 -4.03 -3.30 4.36
C ARG A 144 -4.19 -4.70 3.77
N LEU A 145 -3.13 -5.52 3.79
CA LEU A 145 -3.18 -6.93 3.39
C LEU A 145 -4.20 -7.71 4.22
N LEU A 146 -4.17 -7.55 5.55
CA LEU A 146 -5.10 -8.23 6.45
C LEU A 146 -6.56 -7.82 6.18
N ASN A 147 -6.82 -6.52 6.01
CA ASN A 147 -8.16 -6.01 5.73
C ASN A 147 -8.69 -6.49 4.37
N ASN A 148 -7.84 -6.49 3.34
CA ASN A 148 -8.22 -6.97 2.01
C ASN A 148 -8.54 -8.47 2.00
N LEU A 149 -7.85 -9.27 2.81
CA LEU A 149 -8.15 -10.71 2.95
C LEU A 149 -9.47 -10.94 3.70
N LYS A 150 -9.79 -10.11 4.70
CA LYS A 150 -11.08 -10.18 5.41
C LYS A 150 -12.28 -9.90 4.50
N THR A 151 -12.12 -9.10 3.46
CA THR A 151 -13.19 -8.80 2.49
C THR A 151 -13.39 -9.85 1.40
N ILE A 152 -12.49 -10.85 1.29
CA ILE A 152 -12.54 -11.90 0.25
C ILE A 152 -13.30 -13.16 0.72
N LEU A 153 -13.49 -13.32 2.04
CA LEU A 153 -14.22 -14.43 2.68
C LEU A 153 -15.60 -13.96 3.14
#